data_AF-A0A1J5B774-F1
#
_entry.id   AF-A0A1J5B774-F1
#
_cell.length_a   1.000
_cell.length_b   1.000
_cell.length_c   1.000
_cell.angle_alpha   90.00
_cell.angle_beta   90.00
_cell.angle_gamma   90.00
#
_symmetry.space_group_name_H-M   'P 1'
#
loop_
_entity.id
_entity.type
_entity.pdbx_description
1 polymer ?
#
loop_
_entity_poly.entity_id
_entity_poly.type
_entity_poly.pdbx_seq_one_letter_code
_entity_poly.pdbx_strand_id
1 'polypeptide(L)'
;MFKNIIVLFISLFFTISAAFSQGQMPLEIGGRQLNFGFIGSNTNLPIYVGMDFAVHQDITIGGEVRPQFWNKGSFIGLLANGDYHFNTLMDIPSNFDFYLGLEFGFGLWLSGNSGERSGFIGGLHLGGRYYWSDKWGVNIELGGGTHYDGKLGLSMKM
;
A
#
# COMPACT_ATOMS: atom_id res chain seq x y z
N MET A 1 -26.14 -21.29 29.12
CA MET A 1 -25.12 -20.29 29.50
C MET A 1 -24.34 -19.75 28.30
N PHE A 2 -23.75 -20.59 27.44
CA PHE A 2 -22.94 -20.17 26.28
C PHE A 2 -23.67 -19.30 25.22
N LYS A 3 -24.96 -19.52 24.99
CA LYS A 3 -25.75 -18.74 24.01
C LYS A 3 -25.87 -17.26 24.38
N ASN A 4 -25.87 -16.94 25.68
CA ASN A 4 -25.97 -15.56 26.17
C ASN A 4 -24.60 -14.84 26.12
N ILE A 5 -23.49 -15.59 26.24
CA ILE A 5 -22.13 -15.06 26.08
C ILE A 5 -21.86 -14.70 24.62
N ILE A 6 -22.31 -15.52 23.67
CA ILE A 6 -22.18 -15.25 22.23
C ILE A 6 -22.98 -14.01 21.83
N VAL A 7 -24.22 -13.86 22.33
CA VAL A 7 -25.03 -12.66 22.08
C VAL A 7 -24.39 -11.42 22.70
N LEU A 8 -23.79 -11.53 23.89
CA LEU A 8 -23.07 -10.42 24.54
C LEU A 8 -21.80 -10.02 23.78
N PHE A 9 -21.03 -10.99 23.25
CA PHE A 9 -19.87 -10.74 22.40
C PHE A 9 -20.25 -10.10 21.06
N ILE A 10 -21.35 -10.56 20.44
CA ILE A 10 -21.88 -9.98 19.21
C ILE A 10 -22.39 -8.56 19.47
N SER A 11 -23.09 -8.32 20.58
CA SER A 11 -23.56 -6.97 20.92
C SER A 11 -22.42 -6.01 21.26
N LEU A 12 -21.34 -6.50 21.87
CA LEU A 12 -20.16 -5.69 22.21
C LEU A 12 -19.38 -5.29 20.95
N PHE A 13 -19.37 -6.15 19.93
CA PHE A 13 -18.83 -5.84 18.58
C PHE A 13 -19.63 -4.75 17.86
N PHE A 14 -20.94 -4.64 18.09
CA PHE A 14 -21.78 -3.60 17.47
C PHE A 14 -21.73 -2.23 18.16
N THR A 15 -21.27 -2.14 19.41
CA THR A 15 -21.23 -0.87 20.17
C THR A 15 -19.96 -0.03 19.97
N ILE A 16 -18.92 -0.55 19.31
CA ILE A 16 -17.67 0.20 19.06
C ILE A 16 -17.77 1.05 17.77
N SER A 17 -18.79 0.84 16.94
CA SER A 17 -18.97 1.50 15.65
C SER A 17 -19.44 2.96 15.69
N ALA A 18 -19.65 3.53 16.88
CA ALA A 18 -20.36 4.81 17.03
C ALA A 18 -19.46 6.05 17.23
N ALA A 19 -18.13 5.94 17.12
CA ALA A 19 -17.22 7.06 17.40
C ALA A 19 -16.13 7.33 16.34
N PHE A 20 -16.11 6.61 15.22
CA PHE A 20 -15.15 6.89 14.14
C PHE A 20 -15.83 7.69 13.04
N SER A 21 -15.21 8.81 12.68
CA SER A 21 -15.47 9.58 11.46
C SER A 21 -15.80 8.62 10.30
N GLN A 22 -17.05 8.63 9.85
CA GLN A 22 -17.59 7.64 8.91
C GLN A 22 -16.92 7.74 7.54
N GLY A 23 -16.64 6.57 6.96
CA GLY A 23 -16.41 6.34 5.54
C GLY A 23 -15.16 6.90 4.86
N GLN A 24 -14.45 7.92 5.34
CA GLN A 24 -13.36 8.48 4.50
C GLN A 24 -12.07 7.63 4.54
N MET A 25 -11.25 7.72 3.49
CA MET A 25 -9.93 7.08 3.50
C MET A 25 -9.10 7.63 4.67
N PRO A 26 -8.20 6.84 5.29
CA PRO A 26 -7.55 7.27 6.52
C PRO A 26 -6.60 8.47 6.40
N LEU A 27 -6.16 8.81 5.19
CA LEU A 27 -5.31 9.96 4.92
C LEU A 27 -6.18 11.16 4.51
N GLU A 28 -6.15 12.24 5.28
CA GLU A 28 -6.94 13.44 5.00
C GLU A 28 -6.48 14.15 3.71
N ILE A 29 -7.37 14.87 3.04
CA ILE A 29 -7.05 15.64 1.82
C ILE A 29 -5.91 16.62 2.09
N GLY A 30 -4.89 16.62 1.22
CA GLY A 30 -3.66 17.40 1.39
C GLY A 30 -2.62 16.75 2.31
N GLY A 31 -3.00 15.69 3.03
CA GLY A 31 -2.11 14.85 3.82
C GLY A 31 -1.13 14.06 2.95
N ARG A 32 -0.05 13.61 3.60
CA ARG A 32 1.03 12.86 2.96
C ARG A 32 1.30 11.58 3.71
N GLN A 33 1.72 10.56 2.99
CA GLN A 33 2.05 9.27 3.57
C GLN A 33 3.36 8.74 3.01
N LEU A 34 4.27 8.37 3.90
CA LEU A 34 5.45 7.60 3.55
C LEU A 34 5.11 6.11 3.64
N ASN A 35 5.43 5.34 2.60
CA ASN A 35 5.34 3.89 2.60
C ASN A 35 6.73 3.29 2.38
N PHE A 36 7.07 2.24 3.10
CA PHE A 36 8.34 1.55 2.90
C PHE A 36 8.26 0.12 3.41
N GLY A 37 9.02 -0.77 2.79
CA GLY A 37 9.02 -2.17 3.18
C GLY A 37 9.65 -3.06 2.13
N PHE A 38 9.08 -4.25 1.99
CA PHE A 38 9.58 -5.30 1.13
C PHE A 38 8.65 -5.58 -0.05
N ILE A 39 9.27 -5.99 -1.15
CA ILE A 39 8.63 -6.45 -2.37
C ILE A 39 8.82 -7.97 -2.44
N GLY A 40 7.83 -8.71 -2.93
CA GLY A 40 7.84 -10.16 -3.12
C GLY A 40 8.70 -10.62 -4.28
N SER A 41 9.95 -10.17 -4.36
CA SER A 41 10.89 -10.49 -5.45
C SER A 41 12.04 -11.38 -4.95
N ASN A 42 12.57 -12.24 -5.84
CA ASN A 42 13.70 -13.12 -5.55
C ASN A 42 15.06 -12.40 -5.63
N THR A 43 15.17 -11.24 -4.98
CA THR A 43 16.40 -10.43 -4.94
C THR A 43 17.00 -10.45 -3.55
N ASN A 44 18.28 -10.08 -3.42
CA ASN A 44 18.96 -10.10 -2.13
C ASN A 44 18.48 -8.99 -1.19
N LEU A 45 17.91 -7.91 -1.74
CA LEU A 45 17.38 -6.79 -0.98
C LEU A 45 16.18 -6.18 -1.72
N PRO A 46 14.98 -6.77 -1.56
CA PRO A 46 13.80 -6.37 -2.30
C PRO A 46 13.04 -5.28 -1.54
N ILE A 47 13.55 -4.05 -1.50
CA ILE A 47 12.91 -2.97 -0.73
C ILE A 47 12.21 -1.95 -1.64
N TYR A 48 11.24 -1.25 -1.08
CA TYR A 48 10.64 -0.07 -1.69
C TYR A 48 10.53 1.08 -0.69
N VAL A 49 10.53 2.29 -1.22
CA VAL A 49 10.18 3.52 -0.49
C VAL A 49 9.31 4.36 -1.43
N GLY A 50 8.14 4.77 -0.96
CA GLY A 50 7.20 5.59 -1.71
C GLY A 50 6.58 6.68 -0.86
N MET A 51 6.06 7.69 -1.54
CA MET A 51 5.33 8.80 -0.91
C MET A 51 4.04 9.07 -1.67
N ASP A 52 2.93 9.04 -0.94
CA ASP A 52 1.59 9.31 -1.47
C ASP A 52 1.08 10.66 -0.95
N PHE A 53 0.24 11.29 -1.77
CA PHE A 53 -0.42 12.56 -1.52
C PHE A 53 -1.93 12.38 -1.74
N ALA A 54 -2.72 12.72 -0.71
CA ALA A 54 -4.17 12.72 -0.80
C ALA A 54 -4.65 13.91 -1.64
N VAL A 55 -5.17 13.64 -2.84
CA VAL A 55 -5.71 14.66 -3.76
C VAL A 55 -7.23 14.70 -3.79
N HIS A 56 -7.87 13.66 -3.25
CA HIS A 56 -9.31 13.53 -3.06
C HIS A 56 -9.58 12.72 -1.79
N GLN A 57 -10.81 12.73 -1.27
CA GLN A 57 -11.22 11.90 -0.12
C GLN A 57 -11.13 10.38 -0.37
N ASP A 58 -10.93 9.98 -1.64
CA ASP A 58 -10.89 8.58 -2.10
C ASP A 58 -9.71 8.33 -3.07
N ILE A 59 -8.82 9.31 -3.28
CA ILE A 59 -7.75 9.19 -4.28
C ILE A 59 -6.44 9.71 -3.70
N THR A 60 -5.42 8.87 -3.81
CA THR A 60 -4.03 9.26 -3.61
C THR A 60 -3.25 9.16 -4.92
N ILE A 61 -2.24 10.00 -5.05
CA ILE A 61 -1.22 9.88 -6.11
C ILE A 61 0.15 9.92 -5.45
N GLY A 62 1.11 9.20 -6.01
CA GLY A 62 2.40 9.04 -5.37
C GLY A 62 3.52 8.74 -6.33
N GLY A 63 4.71 8.62 -5.73
CA GLY A 63 5.90 8.12 -6.40
C GLY A 63 6.64 7.12 -5.53
N GLU A 64 7.27 6.14 -6.16
CA GLU A 64 7.96 5.04 -5.50
C GLU A 64 9.32 4.76 -6.14
N VAL A 65 10.30 4.41 -5.30
CA VAL A 65 11.62 3.95 -5.70
C VAL A 65 11.84 2.52 -5.21
N ARG A 66 12.32 1.67 -6.11
CA ARG A 66 12.55 0.23 -5.88
C ARG A 66 13.99 -0.16 -6.20
N PRO A 67 14.94 -0.02 -5.27
CA PRO A 67 16.26 -0.57 -5.46
C PRO A 67 16.22 -2.09 -5.26
N GLN A 68 16.79 -2.83 -6.20
CA GLN A 68 16.90 -4.28 -6.17
C GLN A 68 18.33 -4.69 -6.49
N PHE A 69 18.86 -5.62 -5.69
CA PHE A 69 20.24 -6.05 -5.77
C PHE A 69 20.34 -7.57 -5.91
N TRP A 70 21.21 -8.01 -6.81
CA TRP A 70 21.63 -9.40 -6.98
C TRP A 70 23.15 -9.51 -6.89
N ASN A 71 23.66 -10.73 -6.81
CA ASN A 71 25.11 -10.98 -6.74
C ASN A 71 25.89 -10.42 -7.95
N LYS A 72 25.25 -10.28 -9.12
CA LYS A 72 25.88 -9.84 -10.38
C LYS A 72 25.13 -8.69 -11.08
N GLY A 73 24.23 -8.00 -10.38
CA GLY A 73 23.46 -6.93 -11.00
C GLY A 73 22.71 -6.08 -10.01
N SER A 74 22.35 -4.88 -10.45
CA SER A 74 21.54 -3.95 -9.67
C SER A 74 20.55 -3.23 -10.57
N PHE A 75 19.35 -3.04 -10.03
CA PHE A 75 18.22 -2.45 -10.72
C PHE A 75 17.62 -1.37 -9.82
N ILE A 76 17.13 -0.30 -10.44
CA ILE A 76 16.32 0.70 -9.77
C ILE A 76 15.05 0.95 -10.55
N GLY A 77 13.91 0.74 -9.91
CA GLY A 77 12.61 1.15 -10.42
C GLY A 77 12.27 2.55 -9.92
N LEU A 78 11.81 3.42 -10.82
CA LEU A 78 11.22 4.72 -10.51
C LEU A 78 9.79 4.71 -11.03
N LEU A 79 8.81 4.78 -10.13
CA LEU A 79 7.39 4.64 -10.47
C LEU A 79 6.58 5.82 -9.96
N ALA A 80 5.48 6.11 -10.65
CA ALA A 80 4.35 6.85 -10.14
C ALA A 80 3.21 5.87 -9.85
N ASN A 81 2.39 6.16 -8.84
CA ASN A 81 1.21 5.39 -8.48
C ASN A 81 -0.01 6.29 -8.31
N GLY A 82 -1.19 5.68 -8.45
CA GLY A 82 -2.47 6.32 -8.19
C GLY A 82 -3.47 5.29 -7.70
N ASP A 83 -4.04 5.54 -6.52
CA ASP A 83 -4.82 4.55 -5.78
C ASP A 83 -6.21 5.10 -5.48
N TYR A 84 -7.23 4.31 -5.79
CA TYR A 84 -8.61 4.56 -5.41
C TYR A 84 -8.94 3.81 -4.14
N HIS A 85 -9.35 4.55 -3.11
CA HIS A 85 -9.69 4.03 -1.79
C HIS A 85 -11.20 3.81 -1.71
N PHE A 86 -11.60 2.60 -1.38
CA PHE A 86 -13.02 2.21 -1.34
C PHE A 86 -13.70 2.55 -0.02
N ASN A 87 -13.01 3.23 0.89
CA ASN A 87 -13.51 3.51 2.22
C ASN A 87 -14.88 4.16 2.20
N THR A 88 -15.07 5.21 1.37
CA THR A 88 -16.33 5.96 1.37
C THR A 88 -17.45 5.13 0.77
N LEU A 89 -17.12 4.34 -0.26
CA LEU A 89 -18.07 3.50 -0.98
C LEU A 89 -18.56 2.32 -0.12
N MET A 90 -17.68 1.76 0.72
CA MET A 90 -17.94 0.55 1.50
C MET A 90 -18.13 0.80 3.00
N ASP A 91 -18.16 2.06 3.42
CA ASP A 91 -18.23 2.48 4.83
C ASP A 91 -17.16 1.79 5.70
N ILE A 92 -15.92 1.75 5.20
CA ILE A 92 -14.80 1.14 5.92
C ILE A 92 -14.37 2.10 7.04
N PRO A 93 -14.18 1.59 8.27
CA PRO A 93 -13.73 2.43 9.38
C PRO A 93 -12.33 2.99 9.12
N SER A 94 -12.07 4.21 9.60
CA SER A 94 -10.86 5.01 9.27
C SER A 94 -9.54 4.44 9.80
N ASN A 95 -9.55 3.33 10.55
CA ASN A 95 -8.36 2.58 10.94
C ASN A 95 -7.99 1.48 9.93
N PHE A 96 -8.89 1.15 8.99
CA PHE A 96 -8.66 0.26 7.87
C PHE A 96 -8.74 1.02 6.55
N ASP A 97 -8.04 0.52 5.55
CA ASP A 97 -8.00 1.08 4.22
C ASP A 97 -7.95 -0.07 3.20
N PHE A 98 -8.80 0.01 2.19
CA PHE A 98 -8.82 -0.95 1.09
C PHE A 98 -8.82 -0.17 -0.22
N TYR A 99 -7.84 -0.46 -1.08
CA TYR A 99 -7.60 0.32 -2.29
C TYR A 99 -7.26 -0.56 -3.49
N LEU A 100 -7.62 -0.07 -4.66
CA LEU A 100 -7.18 -0.57 -5.96
C LEU A 100 -6.33 0.51 -6.59
N GLY A 101 -5.12 0.13 -6.96
CA GLY A 101 -4.13 1.05 -7.49
C GLY A 101 -3.57 0.60 -8.82
N LEU A 102 -3.01 1.58 -9.52
CA LEU A 102 -2.18 1.38 -10.68
C LEU A 102 -0.83 2.05 -10.46
N GLU A 103 0.18 1.48 -11.06
CA GLU A 103 1.53 2.02 -11.01
C GLU A 103 2.24 1.84 -12.34
N PHE A 104 3.10 2.79 -12.68
CA PHE A 104 3.86 2.76 -13.91
C PHE A 104 5.12 3.59 -13.77
N GLY A 105 6.14 3.22 -14.53
CA GLY A 105 7.45 3.82 -14.39
C GLY A 105 8.49 3.25 -15.32
N PHE A 106 9.74 3.48 -14.95
CA PHE A 106 10.88 3.00 -15.71
C PHE A 106 11.87 2.29 -14.79
N GLY A 107 12.28 1.11 -15.22
CA GLY A 107 13.30 0.29 -14.58
C GLY A 107 14.65 0.50 -15.25
N LEU A 108 15.69 0.75 -14.45
CA LEU A 108 17.04 0.98 -14.92
C LEU A 108 17.98 -0.10 -14.36
N TRP A 109 18.63 -0.85 -15.24
CA TRP A 109 19.74 -1.70 -14.86
C TRP A 109 21.02 -0.86 -14.76
N LEU A 110 21.62 -0.83 -13.57
CA LEU A 110 22.84 -0.06 -13.29
C LEU A 110 24.10 -0.92 -13.46
N SER A 111 23.98 -2.22 -13.21
CA SER A 111 25.00 -3.23 -13.48
C SER A 111 24.32 -4.57 -13.75
N GLY A 112 24.90 -5.40 -14.62
CA GLY A 112 24.22 -6.60 -15.10
C GLY A 112 25.00 -7.35 -16.17
N ASN A 113 24.59 -8.59 -16.47
CA ASN A 113 25.12 -9.33 -17.60
C ASN A 113 24.70 -8.69 -18.94
N SER A 114 25.48 -8.94 -20.00
CA SER A 114 25.18 -8.49 -21.36
C SER A 114 23.84 -9.07 -21.83
N GLY A 115 22.76 -8.31 -21.72
CA GLY A 115 21.41 -8.73 -22.09
C GLY A 115 20.29 -8.06 -21.31
N GLU A 116 20.58 -7.54 -20.11
CA GLU A 116 19.60 -6.80 -19.31
C GLU A 116 19.29 -5.45 -19.96
N ARG A 117 18.00 -5.16 -20.13
CA ARG A 117 17.52 -3.93 -20.78
C ARG A 117 16.66 -3.15 -19.81
N SER A 118 16.98 -1.88 -19.67
CA SER A 118 16.11 -0.89 -19.03
C SER A 118 14.81 -0.75 -19.83
N GLY A 119 13.70 -0.50 -19.15
CA GLY A 119 12.41 -0.49 -19.81
C GLY A 119 11.27 -0.06 -18.91
N PHE A 120 10.08 -0.02 -19.51
CA PHE A 120 8.85 0.29 -18.79
C PHE A 120 8.52 -0.81 -17.79
N ILE A 121 8.10 -0.39 -16.60
CA ILE A 121 7.60 -1.25 -15.52
C ILE A 121 6.28 -0.69 -15.02
N GLY A 122 5.44 -1.53 -14.43
CA GLY A 122 4.14 -1.11 -13.94
C GLY A 122 3.15 -2.24 -13.85
N GLY A 123 2.00 -1.97 -13.26
CA GLY A 123 0.99 -2.98 -12.98
C GLY A 123 -0.23 -2.42 -12.27
N LEU A 124 -1.09 -3.34 -11.87
CA LEU A 124 -2.25 -3.09 -11.02
C LEU A 124 -2.05 -3.81 -9.70
N HIS A 125 -2.57 -3.24 -8.61
CA HIS A 125 -2.50 -3.84 -7.30
C HIS A 125 -3.77 -3.59 -6.49
N LEU A 126 -4.10 -4.55 -5.63
CA LEU A 126 -5.10 -4.46 -4.59
C LEU A 126 -4.37 -4.39 -3.26
N GLY A 127 -4.66 -3.36 -2.48
CA GLY A 127 -4.01 -3.08 -1.22
C GLY A 127 -4.97 -3.11 -0.04
N GLY A 128 -4.46 -3.59 1.09
CA GLY A 128 -5.09 -3.47 2.40
C GLY A 128 -4.12 -2.82 3.37
N ARG A 129 -4.60 -1.89 4.20
CA ARG A 129 -3.78 -1.22 5.20
C ARG A 129 -4.54 -1.08 6.52
N TYR A 130 -3.83 -1.29 7.62
CA TYR A 130 -4.34 -1.17 8.98
C TYR A 130 -3.48 -0.22 9.80
N TYR A 131 -4.10 0.79 10.41
CA TYR A 131 -3.46 1.75 11.28
C TYR A 131 -3.67 1.36 12.75
N TRP A 132 -2.57 1.12 13.47
CA TRP A 132 -2.61 0.87 14.91
C TRP A 132 -2.51 2.15 15.74
N SER A 133 -2.24 3.29 15.08
CA SER A 133 -2.20 4.63 15.67
C SER A 133 -2.57 5.67 14.63
N ASP A 134 -2.80 6.91 15.05
CA ASP A 134 -3.12 8.01 14.13
C ASP A 134 -2.02 8.26 13.08
N LYS A 135 -0.79 7.85 13.39
CA LYS A 135 0.39 8.07 12.54
C LYS A 135 0.83 6.84 11.77
N TRP A 136 0.77 5.66 12.38
CA TRP A 136 1.43 4.47 11.86
C TRP A 136 0.47 3.35 11.50
N GLY A 137 0.75 2.71 10.37
CA GLY A 137 0.03 1.54 9.87
C GLY A 137 0.94 0.54 9.16
N VAL A 138 0.37 -0.63 8.87
CA VAL A 138 0.97 -1.70 8.09
C VAL A 138 0.16 -1.87 6.81
N ASN A 139 0.83 -2.03 5.67
CA ASN A 139 0.17 -2.27 4.39
C ASN A 139 0.63 -3.57 3.74
N ILE A 140 -0.29 -4.20 3.03
CA ILE A 140 -0.03 -5.32 2.13
C ILE A 140 -0.67 -5.02 0.78
N GLU A 141 0.07 -5.27 -0.29
CA GLU A 141 -0.40 -5.11 -1.67
C GLU A 141 -0.20 -6.42 -2.43
N LEU A 142 -1.23 -6.85 -3.15
CA LEU A 142 -1.22 -8.00 -4.04
C LEU A 142 -1.58 -7.53 -5.43
N GLY A 143 -0.76 -7.85 -6.42
CA GLY A 143 -0.99 -7.37 -7.76
C GLY A 143 -0.15 -8.10 -8.78
N GLY A 144 -0.21 -7.62 -10.02
CA GLY A 144 0.52 -8.19 -11.13
C GLY A 144 0.79 -7.14 -12.21
N GLY A 145 1.86 -7.36 -12.94
CA GLY A 145 2.31 -6.43 -13.97
C GLY A 145 3.72 -6.74 -14.45
N THR A 146 4.28 -5.82 -15.21
CA THR A 146 5.67 -5.91 -15.67
C THR A 146 6.60 -5.47 -14.55
N HIS A 147 7.40 -6.41 -14.03
CA HIS A 147 8.28 -6.19 -12.86
C HIS A 147 7.51 -5.73 -11.60
N TYR A 148 6.31 -6.27 -11.41
CA TYR A 148 5.52 -6.07 -10.20
C TYR A 148 5.36 -7.37 -9.44
N ASP A 149 5.75 -7.35 -8.17
CA ASP A 149 5.45 -8.38 -7.18
C ASP A 149 4.72 -7.73 -6.00
N GLY A 150 3.99 -8.52 -5.20
CA GLY A 150 3.26 -8.00 -4.03
C GLY A 150 4.17 -7.29 -3.02
N LYS A 151 3.61 -6.40 -2.19
CA LYS A 151 4.37 -5.63 -1.19
C LYS A 151 3.86 -5.92 0.22
N LEU A 152 4.76 -5.82 1.18
CA LEU A 152 4.47 -5.77 2.61
C LEU A 152 5.30 -4.64 3.23
N GLY A 153 4.67 -3.71 3.92
CA GLY A 153 5.39 -2.56 4.46
C GLY A 153 4.70 -1.86 5.62
N LEU A 154 5.33 -0.76 6.01
CA LEU A 154 4.84 0.20 6.98
C LEU A 154 4.45 1.48 6.27
N SER A 155 3.41 2.11 6.79
CA SER A 155 2.89 3.40 6.35
C SER A 155 2.96 4.40 7.50
N MET A 156 3.43 5.60 7.22
CA MET A 156 3.51 6.70 8.18
C MET A 156 2.82 7.93 7.60
N LYS A 157 1.70 8.34 8.20
CA LYS A 157 1.05 9.62 7.92
C LYS A 157 1.92 10.77 8.44
N MET A 158 1.94 11.89 7.72
CA MET A 158 2.78 13.06 8.01
C MET A 158 1.98 14.33 8.13
#